data_AF-A0A957NX43-F1
#
_entry.id   AF-A0A957NX43-F1
#
_cell.length_a   1.000
_cell.length_b   1.000
_cell.length_c   1.000
_cell.angle_alpha   90.00
_cell.angle_beta   90.00
_cell.angle_gamma   90.00
#
_symmetry.space_group_name_H-M   'P 1'
#
loop_
_entity.id
_entity.type
_entity.pdbx_description
1 polymer ?
#
loop_
_entity_poly.entity_id
_entity_poly.type
_entity_poly.pdbx_seq_one_letter_code
_entity_poly.pdbx_strand_id
1 'polypeptide(L)'
;MSEVIETTPKLELRATEIEKDLLSELADYHAIYSPLFKRREQRAESEKYLKGLLSDIENKSVEAMKLHFEGDNPNAIRSGQQFLGQGAW
;
A
#
# COMPACT_ATOMS: atom_id res chain seq x y z
N MET A 1 28.93 31.31 12.46
CA MET A 1 28.76 29.97 13.05
C MET A 1 27.51 29.39 12.41
N SER A 2 27.63 28.37 11.58
CA SER A 2 26.49 27.75 10.91
C SER A 2 25.94 26.67 11.84
N GLU A 3 24.71 26.87 12.34
CA GLU A 3 23.97 25.81 13.03
C GLU A 3 23.72 24.69 12.03
N VAL A 4 24.20 23.49 12.37
CA VAL A 4 23.91 22.28 11.63
C VAL A 4 22.45 21.95 11.92
N ILE A 5 21.59 22.12 10.92
CA ILE A 5 20.22 21.62 11.00
C ILE A 5 20.33 20.09 11.00
N GLU A 6 20.07 19.47 12.14
CA GLU A 6 19.98 18.02 12.25
C GLU A 6 18.76 17.57 11.43
N THR A 7 19.00 17.11 10.20
CA THR A 7 17.93 16.98 9.18
C THR A 7 16.99 15.80 9.40
N THR A 8 17.31 14.86 10.30
CA THR A 8 16.48 13.68 10.53
C THR A 8 16.63 13.18 11.98
N PRO A 9 15.53 13.07 12.76
CA PRO A 9 15.59 12.42 14.06
C PRO A 9 16.05 10.97 13.91
N LYS A 10 16.89 10.52 14.84
CA LYS A 10 17.40 9.15 14.85
C LYS A 10 16.24 8.17 15.11
N LEU A 11 15.84 7.42 14.09
CA LEU A 11 14.78 6.42 14.19
C LEU A 11 15.38 5.06 14.56
N GLU A 12 15.48 4.76 15.85
CA GLU A 12 15.88 3.45 16.36
C GLU A 12 14.63 2.58 16.57
N LEU A 13 14.29 1.75 15.59
CA LEU A 13 13.16 0.82 15.68
C LEU A 13 13.57 -0.46 16.41
N ARG A 14 12.89 -0.80 17.50
CA ARG A 14 12.99 -2.13 18.12
C ARG A 14 12.11 -3.12 17.38
N ALA A 15 12.50 -4.39 17.37
CA ALA A 15 11.72 -5.46 16.74
C ALA A 15 10.24 -5.47 17.21
N THR A 16 10.00 -5.20 18.49
CA THR A 16 8.63 -5.12 19.05
C THR A 16 7.82 -3.92 18.54
N GLU A 17 8.47 -2.80 18.22
CA GLU A 17 7.81 -1.61 17.65
C GLU A 17 7.48 -1.86 16.17
N ILE A 18 8.34 -2.61 15.46
CA ILE A 18 8.05 -3.09 14.11
C ILE A 18 6.82 -4.00 14.12
N GLU A 19 6.83 -5.03 14.96
CA GLU A 19 5.77 -6.04 15.01
C GLU A 19 4.42 -5.47 15.46
N LYS A 20 4.41 -4.52 16.40
CA LYS A 20 3.19 -3.99 16.99
C LYS A 20 2.62 -2.79 16.23
N ASP A 21 3.48 -1.82 15.92
CA ASP A 21 3.03 -0.51 15.47
C ASP A 21 3.19 -0.41 13.94
N LEU A 22 4.36 -0.77 13.40
CA LEU A 22 4.63 -0.64 11.96
C LEU A 22 3.81 -1.60 11.09
N LEU A 23 3.54 -2.82 11.58
CA LEU A 23 2.72 -3.79 10.86
C LEU A 23 1.23 -3.39 10.76
N SER A 24 0.75 -2.50 11.64
CA SER A 24 -0.64 -2.04 11.66
C SER A 24 -0.84 -0.66 11.01
N GLU A 25 0.20 0.17 10.94
CA GLU A 25 0.13 1.53 10.36
C GLU A 25 -0.49 1.57 8.96
N LEU A 26 -0.15 0.61 8.08
CA LEU A 26 -0.73 0.57 6.74
C LEU A 26 -2.25 0.28 6.77
N ALA A 27 -2.68 -0.61 7.67
CA ALA A 27 -4.09 -0.93 7.85
C ALA A 27 -4.84 0.26 8.45
N ASP A 28 -4.25 0.95 9.41
CA ASP A 28 -4.82 2.15 10.03
C ASP A 28 -4.94 3.30 9.02
N TYR A 29 -3.89 3.52 8.22
CA TYR A 29 -3.93 4.48 7.12
C TYR A 29 -5.02 4.14 6.11
N HIS A 30 -5.12 2.87 5.70
CA HIS A 30 -6.17 2.43 4.79
C HIS A 30 -7.57 2.64 5.38
N ALA A 31 -7.74 2.39 6.68
CA ALA A 31 -9.03 2.55 7.37
C ALA A 31 -9.58 3.98 7.31
N ILE A 32 -8.71 5.01 7.24
CA ILE A 32 -9.11 6.42 7.07
C ILE A 32 -9.88 6.61 5.75
N TYR A 33 -9.39 5.99 4.66
CA TYR A 33 -9.92 6.19 3.30
C TYR A 33 -10.87 5.07 2.85
N SER A 34 -10.85 3.92 3.50
CA SER A 34 -11.70 2.76 3.19
C SER A 34 -13.20 3.11 3.07
N PRO A 35 -13.78 4.01 3.90
CA PRO A 35 -15.16 4.45 3.76
C PRO A 35 -15.48 5.21 2.46
N LEU A 36 -14.49 5.81 1.80
CA LEU A 36 -14.68 6.53 0.53
C LEU A 36 -14.99 5.57 -0.62
N PHE A 37 -14.54 4.33 -0.53
CA PHE A 37 -14.89 3.29 -1.49
C PHE A 37 -16.28 2.73 -1.19
N LYS A 38 -17.19 2.86 -2.15
CA LYS A 38 -18.58 2.43 -2.00
C LYS A 38 -18.70 0.91 -1.89
N ARG A 39 -17.91 0.18 -2.68
CA ARG A 39 -17.99 -1.29 -2.79
C ARG A 39 -16.92 -1.98 -1.95
N ARG A 40 -17.23 -3.15 -1.42
CA ARG A 40 -16.28 -3.96 -0.64
C ARG A 40 -15.06 -4.35 -1.48
N GLU A 41 -15.28 -4.66 -2.75
CA GLU A 41 -14.23 -5.02 -3.69
C GLU A 41 -13.25 -3.86 -3.89
N GLN A 42 -13.73 -2.62 -3.98
CA GLN A 42 -12.88 -1.43 -4.11
C GLN A 42 -12.03 -1.19 -2.85
N ARG A 43 -12.56 -1.48 -1.66
CA ARG A 43 -11.79 -1.43 -0.40
C ARG A 43 -10.66 -2.45 -0.41
N ALA A 44 -10.95 -3.67 -0.86
CA ALA A 44 -9.93 -4.72 -0.97
C ALA A 44 -8.88 -4.37 -2.03
N GLU A 45 -9.29 -3.83 -3.18
CA GLU A 45 -8.35 -3.45 -4.25
C GLU A 45 -7.47 -2.26 -3.85
N SER A 46 -8.01 -1.26 -3.15
CA SER A 46 -7.19 -0.14 -2.61
C SER A 46 -6.17 -0.61 -1.59
N GLU A 47 -6.52 -1.53 -0.70
CA GLU A 47 -5.58 -2.08 0.28
C GLU A 47 -4.45 -2.86 -0.42
N LYS A 48 -4.80 -3.73 -1.38
CA LYS A 48 -3.82 -4.47 -2.18
C LYS A 48 -2.91 -3.55 -2.97
N TYR A 49 -3.45 -2.47 -3.53
CA TYR A 49 -2.68 -1.48 -4.27
C TYR A 49 -1.68 -0.74 -3.38
N LEU A 50 -2.09 -0.30 -2.18
CA LEU A 50 -1.19 0.31 -1.21
C LEU A 50 -0.06 -0.63 -0.80
N LYS A 51 -0.37 -1.91 -0.54
CA LYS A 51 0.64 -2.95 -0.27
C LYS A 51 1.64 -3.10 -1.41
N GLY A 52 1.18 -3.01 -2.66
CA GLY A 52 2.05 -3.03 -3.83
C GLY A 52 2.95 -1.79 -3.96
N LEU A 53 2.43 -0.61 -3.63
CA LEU A 53 3.23 0.62 -3.65
C LEU A 53 4.39 0.58 -2.64
N LEU A 54 4.14 -0.02 -1.47
CA LEU A 54 5.12 -0.11 -0.38
C LEU A 54 6.01 -1.35 -0.41
N SER A 55 5.78 -2.30 -1.32
CA SER A 55 6.63 -3.49 -1.45
C SER A 55 7.97 -3.18 -2.13
N ASP A 56 8.86 -4.18 -2.18
CA ASP A 56 10.15 -4.07 -2.89
C ASP A 56 10.05 -4.35 -4.40
N ILE A 57 8.83 -4.46 -4.96
CA ILE A 57 8.64 -4.68 -6.39
C ILE A 57 9.13 -3.45 -7.16
N GLU A 58 10.08 -3.63 -8.08
CA GLU A 58 10.66 -2.56 -8.90
C GLU A 58 9.60 -1.89 -9.80
N ASN A 59 8.82 -2.70 -10.52
CA ASN A 59 7.76 -2.20 -11.39
C ASN A 59 6.43 -2.05 -10.62
N LYS A 60 6.01 -0.80 -10.40
CA LYS A 60 4.76 -0.46 -9.70
C LYS A 60 3.51 -0.45 -10.60
N SER A 61 3.55 -1.09 -11.77
CA SER A 61 2.32 -1.31 -12.53
C SER A 61 1.39 -2.28 -11.79
N VAL A 62 0.09 -2.09 -11.92
CA VAL A 62 -0.90 -3.01 -11.31
C VAL A 62 -0.69 -4.44 -11.78
N GLU A 63 -0.38 -4.63 -13.06
CA GLU A 63 -0.12 -5.97 -13.60
C GLU A 63 1.07 -6.62 -12.90
N ALA A 64 2.19 -5.92 -12.75
CA ALA A 64 3.37 -6.44 -12.06
C ALA A 64 3.08 -6.74 -10.58
N MET A 65 2.36 -5.85 -9.89
CA MET A 65 1.95 -6.08 -8.50
C MET A 65 1.03 -7.30 -8.37
N LYS A 66 0.06 -7.46 -9.28
CA LYS A 66 -0.89 -8.58 -9.26
C LYS A 66 -0.20 -9.90 -9.58
N LEU A 67 0.69 -9.92 -10.57
CA LEU A 67 1.52 -11.09 -10.88
C LEU A 67 2.36 -11.52 -9.68
N HIS A 68 2.93 -10.53 -8.96
CA HIS A 68 3.75 -10.80 -7.79
C HIS A 68 2.94 -11.37 -6.60
N PHE A 69 1.75 -10.82 -6.31
CA PHE A 69 0.97 -11.23 -5.14
C PHE A 69 -0.03 -12.37 -5.38
N GLU A 70 -0.59 -12.46 -6.58
CA GLU A 70 -1.74 -13.32 -6.90
C GLU A 70 -1.45 -14.27 -8.10
N GLY A 71 -0.22 -14.24 -8.64
CA GLY A 71 0.18 -15.05 -9.79
C GLY A 71 -0.46 -14.58 -11.09
N ASP A 72 -0.46 -15.44 -12.10
CA ASP A 72 -0.99 -15.19 -13.44
C ASP A 72 -2.53 -15.21 -13.52
N ASN A 73 -3.23 -14.94 -12.42
CA ASN A 73 -4.69 -14.90 -12.37
C ASN A 73 -5.23 -13.72 -13.20
N PRO A 74 -5.85 -13.97 -14.38
CA PRO A 74 -6.27 -12.90 -15.28
C PRO A 74 -7.42 -12.07 -14.69
N ASN A 75 -8.24 -12.65 -13.81
CA ASN A 75 -9.32 -11.92 -13.16
C ASN A 75 -8.78 -10.95 -12.10
N ALA A 76 -7.71 -11.32 -11.38
CA ALA A 76 -7.08 -10.44 -10.40
C ALA A 76 -6.39 -9.25 -11.09
N ILE A 77 -5.66 -9.50 -12.17
CA ILE A 77 -5.03 -8.45 -12.99
C ILE A 77 -6.08 -7.49 -13.53
N ARG A 78 -7.15 -8.01 -14.16
CA ARG A 78 -8.24 -7.21 -14.70
C ARG A 78 -8.98 -6.42 -13.62
N SER A 79 -9.22 -7.02 -12.45
CA SER A 79 -9.86 -6.34 -11.30
C SER A 79 -9.06 -5.11 -10.89
N GLY A 80 -7.75 -5.25 -10.71
CA GLY A 80 -6.88 -4.13 -10.35
C GLY A 80 -6.83 -3.05 -11.44
N GLN A 81 -6.75 -3.44 -12.70
CA GLN A 81 -6.74 -2.49 -13.83
C GLN A 81 -8.05 -1.70 -13.92
N GLN A 82 -9.19 -2.37 -13.74
CA GLN A 82 -10.49 -1.71 -13.69
C GLN A 82 -10.61 -0.80 -12.48
N PHE A 83 -10.12 -1.23 -11.31
CA PHE A 83 -10.12 -0.42 -10.11
C PHE A 83 -9.38 0.91 -10.33
N LEU A 84 -8.17 0.90 -10.87
CA LEU A 84 -7.42 2.15 -11.12
C LEU A 84 -7.91 2.96 -12.32
N GLY A 85 -8.26 2.29 -13.43
CA GLY A 85 -8.54 2.97 -14.70
C GLY A 85 -9.99 3.36 -14.92
N GLN A 86 -10.93 2.64 -14.32
CA GLN A 86 -12.38 2.78 -14.57
C GLN A 86 -13.19 2.92 -13.28
N GLY A 87 -12.54 2.90 -12.12
CA GLY A 87 -13.22 3.00 -10.84
C GLY A 87 -13.88 4.37 -10.67
N ALA A 88 -15.21 4.37 -10.51
CA ALA A 88 -15.97 5.55 -10.14
C ALA A 88 -16.00 5.76 -8.61
N TRP A 89 -14.84 5.55 -7.96
CA TRP A 89 -14.65 5.80 -6.53
C TRP A 89 -14.49 7.29 -6.26
#